data_AF-A0A920MXR5-F1
#
_entry.id   AF-A0A920MXR5-F1
#
_cell.length_a   1.000
_cell.length_b   1.000
_cell.length_c   1.000
_cell.angle_alpha   90.00
_cell.angle_beta   90.00
_cell.angle_gamma   90.00
#
_symmetry.space_group_name_H-M   'P 1'
#
loop_
_entity.id
_entity.type
_entity.pdbx_description
1 polymer ?
#
loop_
_entity_poly.entity_id
_entity_poly.type
_entity_poly.pdbx_seq_one_letter_code
_entity_poly.pdbx_strand_id
1 'polypeptide(L)'
;MKRLFFITIILGFSCGNPNNNSKLLSNIFQSMYKDFPKIIENPEEFRVQIIYTQIDRNNEQIPIFTSHKFNVVPEKYFYPASTVKFPAAVLALDKINHLESFGLTKDSKLTIGSDRDWMESVYNDTSSETGNASIAHYIKKIFVVSDDNAFNRIYEFLGQDYFNERMWAIGYPDIRFRHRLL
;
A
#
# COMPACT_ATOMS: atom_id res chain seq x y z
N MET A 1 49.83 -27.49 39.43
CA MET A 1 49.11 -27.07 38.20
C MET A 1 47.85 -26.33 38.62
N LYS A 2 47.82 -25.00 38.52
CA LYS A 2 46.64 -24.19 38.89
C LYS A 2 45.71 -24.09 37.67
N ARG A 3 44.49 -24.63 37.77
CA ARG A 3 43.46 -24.48 36.72
C ARG A 3 42.74 -23.15 36.93
N LEU A 4 42.88 -22.24 35.97
CA LEU A 4 42.19 -20.95 35.92
C LEU A 4 40.84 -21.17 35.23
N PHE A 5 39.73 -20.95 35.94
CA PHE A 5 38.39 -20.98 35.36
C PHE A 5 38.04 -19.60 34.80
N PHE A 6 37.91 -19.49 33.48
CA PHE A 6 37.38 -18.28 32.83
C PHE A 6 35.85 -18.33 32.85
N ILE A 7 35.23 -17.48 33.67
CA ILE A 7 33.78 -17.25 33.63
C ILE A 7 33.53 -16.19 32.55
N THR A 8 32.94 -16.61 31.44
CA THR A 8 32.53 -15.70 30.38
C THR A 8 31.13 -15.18 30.73
N ILE A 9 31.05 -13.93 31.20
CA ILE A 9 29.77 -13.24 31.42
C ILE A 9 29.24 -12.83 30.04
N ILE A 10 28.21 -13.51 29.56
CA ILE A 10 27.44 -13.09 28.39
C ILE A 10 26.49 -11.99 28.85
N LEU A 11 26.90 -10.74 28.66
CA LEU A 11 26.01 -9.58 28.77
C LEU A 11 25.02 -9.64 27.59
N GLY A 12 23.82 -10.14 27.85
CA GLY A 12 22.71 -10.03 26.92
C GLY A 12 22.29 -8.58 26.79
N PHE A 13 22.84 -7.87 25.79
CA PHE A 13 22.24 -6.63 25.32
C PHE A 13 20.92 -6.98 24.66
N SER A 14 19.82 -6.92 25.44
CA SER A 14 18.49 -6.80 24.87
C SER A 14 18.43 -5.43 24.20
N CYS A 15 18.72 -5.40 22.91
CA CYS A 15 18.43 -4.26 22.06
C CYS A 15 16.90 -4.28 21.85
N GLY A 16 16.15 -3.94 22.91
CA GLY A 16 14.74 -3.64 22.76
C GLY A 16 14.63 -2.47 21.80
N ASN A 17 14.03 -2.70 20.63
CA ASN A 17 13.81 -1.64 19.66
C ASN A 17 13.00 -0.55 20.40
N PRO A 18 13.53 0.67 20.59
CA PRO A 18 12.82 1.69 21.36
C PRO A 18 11.46 1.88 20.70
N ASN A 19 10.41 1.68 21.50
CA ASN A 19 9.05 1.85 21.03
C ASN A 19 8.86 3.33 20.68
N ASN A 20 9.06 3.68 19.41
CA ASN A 20 9.11 5.06 18.90
C ASN A 20 7.70 5.66 18.77
N ASN A 21 6.84 5.38 19.75
CA ASN A 21 5.49 5.88 19.81
C ASN A 21 5.51 7.39 20.06
N SER A 22 5.08 8.15 19.06
CA SER A 22 4.93 9.58 19.22
C SER A 22 3.84 9.91 20.23
N LYS A 23 4.07 10.92 21.07
CA LYS A 23 3.08 11.38 22.06
C LYS A 23 1.73 11.74 21.42
N LEU A 24 1.74 12.34 20.23
CA LEU A 24 0.53 12.68 19.48
C LEU A 24 -0.32 11.44 19.18
N LEU A 25 0.26 10.43 18.53
CA LEU A 25 -0.47 9.21 18.18
C LEU A 25 -0.83 8.37 19.41
N SER A 26 0.02 8.31 20.43
CA SER A 26 -0.34 7.65 21.69
C SER A 26 -1.57 8.28 22.34
N ASN A 27 -1.67 9.61 22.34
CA ASN A 27 -2.82 10.31 22.89
C ASN A 27 -4.09 10.09 22.05
N ILE A 28 -3.99 10.16 20.72
CA ILE A 28 -5.11 9.89 19.82
C ILE A 28 -5.59 8.45 19.99
N PHE A 29 -4.66 7.49 19.96
CA PHE A 29 -4.96 6.08 20.12
C PHE A 29 -5.64 5.81 21.47
N GLN A 30 -5.13 6.38 22.58
CA GLN A 30 -5.75 6.26 23.89
C GLN A 30 -7.12 6.94 23.99
N SER A 31 -7.35 8.04 23.26
CA SER A 31 -8.64 8.74 23.27
C SER A 31 -9.79 7.88 22.73
N MET A 32 -9.47 6.85 21.95
CA MET A 32 -10.44 5.91 21.37
C MET A 32 -10.83 4.78 22.35
N TYR A 33 -10.36 4.81 23.60
CA TYR A 33 -10.54 3.72 24.59
C TYR A 33 -12.00 3.37 24.85
N LYS A 34 -12.87 4.38 24.85
CA LYS A 34 -14.31 4.19 25.06
C LYS A 34 -14.93 3.24 24.02
N ASP A 35 -14.49 3.33 22.77
CA ASP A 35 -15.08 2.59 21.66
C ASP A 35 -14.34 1.27 21.40
N PHE A 36 -13.03 1.22 21.66
CA PHE A 36 -12.17 0.08 21.32
C PHE A 36 -11.25 -0.38 22.47
N PRO A 37 -11.77 -0.66 23.68
CA PRO A 37 -10.94 -0.92 24.86
C PRO A 37 -9.99 -2.12 24.64
N LYS A 38 -10.50 -3.22 24.05
CA LYS A 38 -9.70 -4.43 23.79
C LYS A 38 -8.50 -4.18 22.89
N ILE A 39 -8.68 -3.36 21.84
CA ILE A 39 -7.62 -3.04 20.87
C ILE A 39 -6.57 -2.14 21.52
N ILE A 40 -7.02 -1.18 22.33
CA ILE A 40 -6.14 -0.18 22.95
C ILE A 40 -5.32 -0.77 24.08
N GLU A 41 -5.87 -1.72 24.83
CA GLU A 41 -5.15 -2.47 25.86
C GLU A 41 -4.12 -3.45 25.26
N ASN A 42 -4.36 -3.97 24.05
CA ASN A 42 -3.56 -5.04 23.45
C ASN A 42 -3.07 -4.72 22.02
N PRO A 43 -2.45 -3.55 21.75
CA PRO A 43 -2.11 -3.12 20.39
C PRO A 43 -1.13 -4.06 19.67
N GLU A 44 -0.28 -4.77 20.41
CA GLU A 44 0.66 -5.77 19.86
C GLU A 44 -0.05 -7.04 19.40
N GLU A 45 -1.03 -7.52 20.16
CA GLU A 45 -1.82 -8.71 19.84
C GLU A 45 -2.60 -8.47 18.55
N PHE A 46 -3.24 -7.31 18.44
CA PHE A 46 -3.96 -6.89 17.24
C PHE A 46 -3.05 -6.33 16.13
N ARG A 47 -1.73 -6.29 16.37
CA ARG A 47 -0.71 -5.79 15.43
C ARG A 47 -1.03 -4.41 14.85
N VAL A 48 -1.64 -3.53 15.65
CA VAL A 48 -2.00 -2.18 15.22
C VAL A 48 -0.72 -1.41 14.96
N GLN A 49 -0.60 -0.80 13.77
CA GLN A 49 0.49 0.10 13.43
C GLN A 49 -0.10 1.35 12.79
N ILE A 50 0.42 2.51 13.16
CA ILE A 50 -0.05 3.80 12.63
C ILE A 50 1.17 4.64 12.26
N ILE A 51 1.19 5.11 11.03
CA ILE A 51 2.12 6.13 10.55
C ILE A 51 1.26 7.32 10.13
N TYR A 52 1.53 8.48 10.70
CA TYR A 52 0.93 9.74 10.31
C TYR A 52 2.04 10.72 9.96
N THR A 53 2.02 11.26 8.75
CA THR A 53 2.96 12.32 8.35
C THR A 53 2.18 13.62 8.21
N GLN A 54 2.43 14.55 9.14
CA GLN A 54 1.96 15.92 9.03
C GLN A 54 2.76 16.63 7.93
N ILE A 55 2.05 17.37 7.08
CA ILE A 55 2.63 18.17 6.00
C ILE A 55 2.28 19.62 6.27
N ASP A 56 3.25 20.37 6.77
CA ASP A 56 3.17 21.82 6.91
C ASP A 56 3.80 22.48 5.68
N ARG A 57 3.51 23.76 5.44
CA ARG A 57 4.16 24.54 4.38
C ARG A 57 4.77 25.79 4.98
N ASN A 58 6.00 26.12 4.59
CA ASN A 58 6.61 27.39 4.96
C ASN A 58 6.01 28.56 4.15
N ASN A 59 6.51 29.77 4.38
CA ASN A 59 6.02 30.98 3.69
C ASN A 59 6.20 30.90 2.17
N GLU A 60 7.15 30.11 1.67
CA GLU A 60 7.42 29.85 0.25
C GLU A 60 6.65 28.63 -0.31
N GLN A 61 5.67 28.09 0.43
CA GLN A 61 4.89 26.90 0.05
C GLN A 61 5.68 25.59 -0.05
N ILE A 62 6.93 25.55 0.43
CA ILE A 62 7.75 24.34 0.48
C ILE A 62 7.22 23.41 1.58
N PRO A 63 6.93 22.13 1.27
CA PRO A 63 6.41 21.19 2.26
C PRO A 63 7.47 20.78 3.28
N ILE A 64 7.09 20.79 4.55
CA ILE A 64 7.87 20.31 5.69
C ILE A 64 7.13 19.09 6.26
N PHE A 65 7.84 17.97 6.39
CA PHE A 65 7.26 16.70 6.80
C PHE A 65 7.62 16.37 8.25
N THR A 66 6.61 16.15 9.08
CA THR A 66 6.78 15.64 10.45
C THR A 66 6.09 14.28 10.58
N SER A 67 6.86 13.20 10.70
CA SER A 67 6.31 11.85 10.82
C SER A 67 6.16 11.42 12.28
N HIS A 68 4.94 11.00 12.61
CA HIS A 68 4.53 10.39 13.86
C HIS A 68 4.31 8.89 13.63
N LYS A 69 4.82 8.07 14.54
CA LYS A 69 4.68 6.61 14.48
C LYS A 69 4.04 6.09 15.75
N PHE A 70 3.28 5.00 15.63
CA PHE A 70 2.78 4.22 16.75
C PHE A 70 2.87 2.74 16.39
N ASN A 71 3.59 1.99 17.22
CA ASN A 71 3.80 0.55 17.16
C ASN A 71 4.37 0.03 15.83
N VAL A 72 5.12 0.86 15.11
CA VAL A 72 5.60 0.54 13.76
C VAL A 72 6.73 -0.48 13.82
N VAL A 73 6.50 -1.65 13.23
CA VAL A 73 7.47 -2.73 13.05
C VAL A 73 7.52 -3.05 11.55
N PRO A 74 8.47 -2.46 10.80
CA PRO A 74 8.53 -2.55 9.33
C PRO A 74 8.56 -3.98 8.79
N GLU A 75 9.13 -4.92 9.53
CA GLU A 75 9.31 -6.31 9.11
C GLU A 75 8.02 -7.14 9.28
N LYS A 76 7.01 -6.63 9.99
CA LYS A 76 5.72 -7.32 10.15
C LYS A 76 4.89 -7.15 8.88
N TYR A 77 4.56 -8.27 8.24
CA TYR A 77 3.66 -8.30 7.08
C TYR A 77 2.25 -7.78 7.42
N PHE A 78 1.71 -6.96 6.51
CA PHE A 78 0.32 -6.52 6.50
C PHE A 78 -0.40 -7.01 5.25
N TYR A 79 -1.52 -7.68 5.44
CA TYR A 79 -2.43 -7.98 4.33
C TYR A 79 -3.15 -6.68 3.94
N PRO A 80 -2.96 -6.16 2.70
CA PRO A 80 -3.43 -4.83 2.35
C PRO A 80 -4.95 -4.74 2.14
N ALA A 81 -5.64 -5.88 1.95
CA ALA A 81 -7.03 -5.89 1.47
C ALA A 81 -7.19 -4.91 0.29
N SER A 82 -8.28 -4.15 0.21
CA SER A 82 -8.53 -3.17 -0.86
C SER A 82 -7.55 -1.99 -0.92
N THR A 83 -6.68 -1.77 0.09
CA THR A 83 -5.67 -0.69 0.01
C THR A 83 -4.64 -0.94 -1.10
N VAL A 84 -4.52 -2.20 -1.54
CA VAL A 84 -3.73 -2.65 -2.70
C VAL A 84 -4.15 -1.96 -4.01
N LYS A 85 -5.38 -1.46 -4.09
CA LYS A 85 -5.95 -0.84 -5.29
C LYS A 85 -5.39 0.57 -5.53
N PHE A 86 -4.98 1.28 -4.48
CA PHE A 86 -4.39 2.62 -4.60
C PHE A 86 -3.07 2.62 -5.39
N PRO A 87 -2.03 1.84 -5.02
CA PRO A 87 -0.80 1.78 -5.80
C PRO A 87 -1.05 1.25 -7.22
N ALA A 88 -2.02 0.36 -7.42
CA ALA A 88 -2.39 -0.11 -8.76
C ALA A 88 -2.92 1.03 -9.63
N ALA A 89 -3.82 1.87 -9.11
CA ALA A 89 -4.33 3.05 -9.81
C ALA A 89 -3.21 4.04 -10.14
N VAL A 90 -2.30 4.29 -9.20
CA VAL A 90 -1.13 5.18 -9.43
C VAL A 90 -0.23 4.61 -10.53
N LEU A 91 0.10 3.32 -10.47
CA LEU A 91 0.94 2.70 -11.48
C LEU A 91 0.28 2.62 -12.87
N ALA A 92 -1.05 2.51 -12.94
CA ALA A 92 -1.76 2.54 -14.22
C ALA A 92 -1.61 3.91 -14.89
N LEU A 93 -1.67 5.00 -14.11
CA LEU A 93 -1.40 6.36 -14.60
C LEU A 93 0.08 6.55 -14.94
N ASP A 94 0.99 6.02 -14.15
CA ASP A 94 2.42 6.04 -14.47
C ASP A 94 2.70 5.32 -15.80
N LYS A 95 2.11 4.13 -16.01
CA LYS A 95 2.24 3.38 -17.27
C LYS A 95 1.63 4.12 -18.45
N ILE A 96 0.43 4.73 -18.30
CA ILE A 96 -0.19 5.45 -19.43
C ILE A 96 0.59 6.71 -19.81
N ASN A 97 1.21 7.40 -18.85
CA ASN A 97 2.06 8.56 -19.13
C ASN A 97 3.28 8.18 -19.98
N HIS A 98 3.86 6.99 -19.78
CA HIS A 98 4.94 6.49 -20.65
C HIS A 98 4.46 6.12 -22.07
N LEU A 99 3.16 5.98 -22.28
CA LEU A 99 2.55 5.67 -23.57
C LEU A 99 1.97 6.91 -24.27
N GLU A 100 2.13 8.10 -23.70
CA GLU A 100 1.60 9.35 -24.26
C GLU A 100 2.14 9.66 -25.66
N SER A 101 3.38 9.24 -25.96
CA SER A 101 3.98 9.39 -27.29
C SER A 101 3.24 8.62 -28.40
N PHE A 102 2.44 7.62 -28.03
CA PHE A 102 1.54 6.89 -28.94
C PHE A 102 0.14 7.54 -29.04
N GLY A 103 -0.07 8.70 -28.41
CA GLY A 103 -1.38 9.37 -28.35
C GLY A 103 -2.37 8.73 -27.39
N LEU A 104 -1.90 7.86 -26.49
CA LEU A 104 -2.73 7.20 -25.49
C LEU A 104 -2.87 8.06 -24.23
N THR A 105 -4.08 8.10 -23.68
CA THR A 105 -4.40 8.79 -22.43
C THR A 105 -5.16 7.85 -21.50
N LYS A 106 -5.35 8.26 -20.25
CA LYS A 106 -6.18 7.50 -19.29
C LYS A 106 -7.62 7.28 -19.77
N ASP A 107 -8.11 8.11 -20.69
CA ASP A 107 -9.46 8.07 -21.23
C ASP A 107 -9.57 7.28 -22.54
N SER A 108 -8.44 6.83 -23.10
CA SER A 108 -8.41 5.95 -24.26
C SER A 108 -9.19 4.65 -23.99
N LYS A 109 -9.90 4.16 -25.01
CA LYS A 109 -10.61 2.89 -24.95
C LYS A 109 -9.62 1.76 -24.64
N LEU A 110 -9.91 1.02 -23.59
CA LEU A 110 -9.17 -0.18 -23.18
C LEU A 110 -9.96 -1.41 -23.58
N THR A 111 -9.31 -2.35 -24.25
CA THR A 111 -9.85 -3.69 -24.50
C THR A 111 -8.90 -4.73 -23.92
N ILE A 112 -9.43 -5.71 -23.21
CA ILE A 112 -8.66 -6.81 -22.63
C ILE A 112 -9.21 -8.11 -23.18
N GLY A 113 -8.35 -8.87 -23.86
CA GLY A 113 -8.68 -10.21 -24.34
C GLY A 113 -8.55 -11.28 -23.26
N SER A 114 -8.93 -12.51 -23.61
CA SER A 114 -8.79 -13.68 -22.77
C SER A 114 -7.91 -14.73 -23.42
N ASP A 115 -6.85 -15.16 -22.72
CA ASP A 115 -5.97 -16.26 -23.16
C ASP A 115 -6.26 -17.59 -22.44
N ARG A 116 -7.28 -17.58 -21.56
CA ARG A 116 -7.69 -18.71 -20.70
C ARG A 116 -9.20 -18.66 -20.44
N ASP A 117 -9.82 -19.82 -20.27
CA ASP A 117 -11.27 -19.96 -20.07
C ASP A 117 -11.82 -19.23 -18.83
N TRP A 118 -10.99 -19.04 -17.80
CA TRP A 118 -11.36 -18.34 -16.56
C TRP A 118 -11.16 -16.82 -16.65
N MET A 119 -10.64 -16.30 -17.77
CA MET A 119 -10.50 -14.86 -17.98
C MET A 119 -11.70 -14.32 -18.74
N GLU A 120 -12.35 -13.30 -18.18
CA GLU A 120 -13.38 -12.56 -18.89
C GLU A 120 -12.73 -11.49 -19.78
N SER A 121 -13.05 -11.53 -21.08
CA SER A 121 -12.68 -10.46 -22.02
C SER A 121 -13.52 -9.21 -21.75
N VAL A 122 -12.92 -8.03 -21.91
CA VAL A 122 -13.63 -6.75 -21.86
C VAL A 122 -13.39 -5.94 -23.12
N TYR A 123 -14.47 -5.68 -23.85
CA TYR A 123 -14.44 -4.85 -25.07
C TYR A 123 -15.12 -3.49 -24.87
N ASN A 124 -16.02 -3.39 -23.89
CA ASN A 124 -16.82 -2.21 -23.56
C ASN A 124 -17.14 -2.25 -22.06
N ASP A 125 -17.47 -1.09 -21.48
CA ASP A 125 -18.00 -0.99 -20.11
C ASP A 125 -19.17 -0.01 -20.13
N THR A 126 -20.39 -0.54 -20.11
CA THR A 126 -21.65 0.22 -20.19
C THR A 126 -21.93 1.03 -18.93
N SER A 127 -21.18 0.82 -17.83
CA SER A 127 -21.25 1.68 -16.65
C SER A 127 -20.48 2.99 -16.82
N SER A 128 -19.70 3.14 -17.90
CA SER A 128 -19.07 4.41 -18.28
C SER A 128 -19.99 5.27 -19.12
N GLU A 129 -19.82 6.59 -19.05
CA GLU A 129 -20.62 7.56 -19.84
C GLU A 129 -20.44 7.38 -21.36
N THR A 130 -19.29 6.87 -21.80
CA THR A 130 -18.99 6.67 -23.23
C THR A 130 -19.29 5.24 -23.72
N GLY A 131 -19.67 4.34 -22.81
CA GLY A 131 -19.78 2.90 -23.07
C GLY A 131 -18.45 2.16 -23.24
N ASN A 132 -17.31 2.85 -23.16
CA ASN A 132 -15.98 2.25 -23.29
C ASN A 132 -15.33 2.01 -21.92
N ALA A 133 -14.66 0.87 -21.78
CA ALA A 133 -13.70 0.70 -20.70
C ALA A 133 -12.51 1.65 -20.90
N SER A 134 -11.99 2.21 -19.80
CA SER A 134 -10.78 3.05 -19.79
C SER A 134 -10.10 2.98 -18.44
N ILE A 135 -8.81 3.35 -18.39
CA ILE A 135 -8.05 3.40 -17.12
C ILE A 135 -8.71 4.40 -16.16
N ALA A 136 -9.14 5.57 -16.66
CA ALA A 136 -9.83 6.57 -15.86
C ALA A 136 -11.13 6.03 -15.25
N HIS A 137 -11.93 5.28 -16.01
CA HIS A 137 -13.18 4.70 -15.53
C HIS A 137 -12.93 3.61 -14.46
N TYR A 138 -11.94 2.75 -14.65
CA TYR A 138 -11.58 1.75 -13.64
C TYR A 138 -11.04 2.39 -12.36
N ILE A 139 -10.22 3.44 -12.47
CA ILE A 139 -9.76 4.20 -11.31
C ILE A 139 -10.95 4.82 -10.55
N LYS A 140 -11.94 5.39 -11.28
CA LYS A 140 -13.17 5.91 -10.67
C LYS A 140 -13.91 4.81 -9.89
N LYS A 141 -14.13 3.64 -10.49
CA LYS A 141 -14.82 2.50 -9.83
C LYS A 141 -14.07 2.00 -8.59
N ILE A 142 -12.74 1.94 -8.64
CA ILE A 142 -11.89 1.60 -7.49
C ILE A 142 -12.10 2.56 -6.32
N PHE A 143 -12.13 3.87 -6.58
CA PHE A 143 -12.22 4.84 -5.49
C PHE A 143 -13.65 5.12 -5.01
N VAL A 144 -14.65 5.00 -5.89
CA VAL A 144 -16.05 5.27 -5.52
C VAL A 144 -16.68 4.08 -4.79
N VAL A 145 -16.41 2.85 -5.24
CA VAL A 145 -17.08 1.65 -4.68
C VAL A 145 -16.13 0.50 -4.36
N SER A 146 -14.81 0.71 -4.42
CA SER A 146 -13.82 -0.37 -4.22
C SER A 146 -14.08 -1.57 -5.14
N ASP A 147 -14.39 -1.32 -6.41
CA ASP A 147 -14.72 -2.37 -7.38
C ASP A 147 -13.52 -3.33 -7.63
N ASP A 148 -13.69 -4.62 -7.29
CA ASP A 148 -12.66 -5.65 -7.48
C ASP A 148 -12.44 -6.00 -8.95
N ASN A 149 -13.49 -5.96 -9.77
CA ASN A 149 -13.35 -6.18 -11.21
C ASN A 149 -12.54 -5.07 -11.87
N ALA A 150 -12.79 -3.80 -11.54
CA ALA A 150 -12.00 -2.67 -12.02
C ALA A 150 -10.53 -2.78 -11.61
N PHE A 151 -10.25 -3.22 -10.37
CA PHE A 151 -8.88 -3.54 -9.96
C PHE A 151 -8.29 -4.66 -10.81
N ASN A 152 -9.03 -5.75 -11.06
CA ASN A 152 -8.55 -6.85 -11.87
C ASN A 152 -8.20 -6.42 -13.30
N ARG A 153 -9.00 -5.54 -13.90
CA ARG A 153 -8.70 -4.96 -15.22
C ARG A 153 -7.44 -4.07 -15.21
N ILE A 154 -7.22 -3.29 -14.16
CA ILE A 154 -5.95 -2.55 -13.98
C ILE A 154 -4.78 -3.52 -13.78
N TYR A 155 -4.96 -4.57 -12.98
CA TYR A 155 -3.94 -5.59 -12.75
C TYR A 155 -3.51 -6.28 -14.05
N GLU A 156 -4.48 -6.61 -14.93
CA GLU A 156 -4.21 -7.17 -16.27
C GLU A 156 -3.47 -6.17 -17.16
N PHE A 157 -3.89 -4.91 -17.16
CA PHE A 157 -3.22 -3.86 -17.93
C PHE A 157 -1.78 -3.65 -17.47
N LEU A 158 -1.52 -3.69 -16.17
CA LEU A 158 -0.18 -3.55 -15.61
C LEU A 158 0.66 -4.78 -15.91
N GLY A 159 0.13 -5.97 -15.63
CA GLY A 159 0.87 -7.22 -15.56
C GLY A 159 1.55 -7.38 -14.20
N GLN A 160 1.69 -8.64 -13.74
CA GLN A 160 2.26 -8.95 -12.42
C GLN A 160 3.71 -8.49 -12.28
N ASP A 161 4.55 -8.78 -13.28
CA ASP A 161 5.99 -8.49 -13.23
C ASP A 161 6.23 -6.98 -13.24
N TYR A 162 5.65 -6.27 -14.23
CA TYR A 162 5.74 -4.81 -14.32
C TYR A 162 5.29 -4.13 -13.02
N PHE A 163 4.18 -4.57 -12.41
CA PHE A 163 3.70 -4.00 -11.16
C PHE A 163 4.79 -4.10 -10.09
N ASN A 164 5.25 -5.31 -9.80
CA ASN A 164 6.22 -5.55 -8.74
C ASN A 164 7.54 -4.82 -9.01
N GLU A 165 8.09 -4.96 -10.21
CA GLU A 165 9.35 -4.32 -10.60
C GLU A 165 9.26 -2.79 -10.52
N ARG A 166 8.15 -2.20 -10.95
CA ARG A 166 7.95 -0.74 -10.86
C ARG A 166 7.85 -0.27 -9.41
N MET A 167 7.13 -0.99 -8.55
CA MET A 167 7.07 -0.65 -7.11
C MET A 167 8.44 -0.73 -6.44
N TRP A 168 9.25 -1.74 -6.78
CA TRP A 168 10.60 -1.89 -6.26
C TRP A 168 11.51 -0.75 -6.74
N ALA A 169 11.41 -0.40 -8.03
CA ALA A 169 12.19 0.69 -8.62
C ALA A 169 11.89 2.07 -8.00
N ILE A 170 10.66 2.30 -7.51
CA ILE A 170 10.27 3.57 -6.87
C ILE A 170 10.38 3.53 -5.33
N GLY A 171 11.06 2.53 -4.77
CA GLY A 171 11.45 2.51 -3.35
C GLY A 171 10.56 1.66 -2.42
N TYR A 172 9.73 0.76 -2.95
CA TYR A 172 8.91 -0.17 -2.15
C TYR A 172 9.31 -1.64 -2.37
N PRO A 173 10.54 -2.06 -2.00
CA PRO A 173 11.11 -3.37 -2.34
C PRO A 173 10.40 -4.56 -1.68
N ASP A 174 9.60 -4.33 -0.64
CA ASP A 174 8.92 -5.39 0.13
C ASP A 174 7.49 -5.67 -0.35
N ILE A 175 7.00 -4.86 -1.29
CA ILE A 175 5.67 -5.03 -1.87
C ILE A 175 5.64 -6.28 -2.76
N ARG A 176 4.59 -7.09 -2.61
CA ARG A 176 4.35 -8.28 -3.42
C ARG A 176 2.91 -8.30 -3.91
N PHE A 177 2.73 -8.16 -5.22
CA PHE A 177 1.47 -8.36 -5.92
C PHE A 177 1.49 -9.73 -6.59
N ARG A 178 0.53 -10.60 -6.28
CA ARG A 178 0.55 -12.00 -6.75
C ARG A 178 -0.71 -12.45 -7.47
N HIS A 179 -1.84 -11.75 -7.31
CA HIS A 179 -3.10 -12.22 -7.83
C HIS A 179 -4.13 -11.09 -8.00
N ARG A 180 -5.15 -11.40 -8.81
CA ARG A 180 -6.43 -10.70 -8.88
C ARG A 180 -7.19 -10.77 -7.54
N LEU A 181 -8.11 -9.84 -7.30
CA LEU A 181 -9.06 -9.93 -6.19
C LEU A 181 -10.24 -10.82 -6.57
N LEU A 182 -10.81 -11.48 -5.57
CA LEU A 182 -11.97 -12.38 -5.68
C LEU A 182 -13.27 -11.59 -5.82
#